data_AF-A0A7V3QIU3-F1
#
_entry.id   AF-A0A7V3QIU3-F1
#
_cell.length_a   1.000
_cell.length_b   1.000
_cell.length_c   1.000
_cell.angle_alpha   90.00
_cell.angle_beta   90.00
_cell.angle_gamma   90.00
#
_symmetry.space_group_name_H-M   'P 1'
#
loop_
_entity.id
_entity.type
_entity.pdbx_description
1 polymer ?
#
loop_
_entity_poly.entity_id
_entity_poly.type
_entity_poly.pdbx_seq_one_letter_code
_entity_poly.pdbx_strand_id
1 'polypeptide(L)' 'MKKDDAVYLKHISDAIHRIEEYTQNIDHRDFIKNHLIQDGVIRQIEIIGEAAKRLSN' A
#
# COMPACT_ATOMS: atom_id res chain seq x y z
N MET A 1 -12.16 -10.17 16.61
CA MET A 1 -11.97 -9.73 15.22
C MET A 1 -13.21 -10.14 14.44
N LYS A 2 -13.98 -9.18 13.92
CA LYS A 2 -15.07 -9.54 13.00
C LYS A 2 -14.44 -10.13 11.75
N LYS A 3 -15.10 -11.10 11.10
CA LYS A 3 -14.59 -11.74 9.86
C LYS A 3 -14.17 -10.69 8.81
N ASP A 4 -14.81 -9.53 8.83
CA ASP A 4 -14.55 -8.43 7.91
C ASP A 4 -13.23 -7.70 8.18
N ASP A 5 -12.82 -7.54 9.45
CA ASP A 5 -11.55 -6.87 9.79
C ASP A 5 -10.36 -7.63 9.21
N ALA A 6 -10.40 -8.97 9.21
CA ALA A 6 -9.35 -9.80 8.64
C ALA A 6 -9.15 -9.55 7.13
N VAL A 7 -10.23 -9.27 6.40
CA VAL A 7 -10.18 -8.96 4.96
C VAL A 7 -9.51 -7.60 4.74
N TYR A 8 -9.88 -6.58 5.53
CA TYR A 8 -9.27 -5.26 5.42
C TYR A 8 -7.81 -5.25 5.85
N LEU A 9 -7.45 -5.97 6.93
CA LEU A 9 -6.06 -6.15 7.34
C LEU A 9 -5.25 -6.86 6.26
N LYS A 10 -5.84 -7.84 5.56
CA LYS A 10 -5.19 -8.48 4.41
C LYS A 10 -4.98 -7.48 3.26
N HIS A 11 -5.98 -6.66 2.92
CA HIS A 11 -5.80 -5.62 1.89
C HIS A 11 -4.67 -4.64 2.24
N ILE A 12 -4.57 -4.24 3.52
CA ILE A 12 -3.48 -3.39 4.01
C ILE A 12 -2.14 -4.10 3.85
N SER A 13 -2.03 -5.35 4.30
CA SER A 13 -0.82 -6.16 4.18
C SER A 13 -0.38 -6.35 2.73
N ASP A 14 -1.31 -6.66 1.83
CA ASP A 14 -1.03 -6.87 0.41
C ASP A 14 -0.56 -5.56 -0.26
N ALA A 15 -1.16 -4.41 0.11
CA ALA A 15 -0.75 -3.11 -0.38
C ALA A 15 0.65 -2.70 0.10
N ILE A 16 1.00 -2.99 1.35
CA ILE A 16 2.35 -2.76 1.89
C ILE A 16 3.39 -3.60 1.13
N HIS A 17 3.13 -4.89 0.94
CA HIS A 17 4.06 -5.76 0.19
C HIS A 17 4.30 -5.25 -1.23
N ARG A 18 3.27 -4.75 -1.91
CA ARG A 18 3.43 -4.13 -3.24
C ARG A 18 4.30 -2.87 -3.21
N ILE A 19 4.16 -2.02 -2.20
CA ILE A 19 5.02 -0.84 -2.03
C ILE A 19 6.47 -1.29 -1.88
N GLU A 20 6.71 -2.31 -1.05
CA GLU A 20 8.05 -2.89 -0.84
C GLU A 20 8.60 -3.46 -2.16
N GLU A 21 7.83 -4.24 -2.91
CA GLU A 21 8.21 -4.77 -4.23
C GLU A 21 8.57 -3.65 -5.23
N TYR A 22 7.78 -2.58 -5.27
CA TYR A 22 8.01 -1.44 -6.17
C TYR A 22 9.24 -0.64 -5.81
N THR A 23 9.72 -0.70 -4.56
CA THR A 23 10.79 0.14 -4.05
C THR A 23 12.07 -0.63 -3.69
N GLN A 24 12.02 -1.97 -3.65
CA GLN A 24 13.09 -2.84 -3.13
C GLN A 24 14.48 -2.55 -3.70
N ASN A 25 14.59 -2.21 -4.99
CA ASN A 25 15.86 -2.03 -5.69
C ASN A 25 16.02 -0.64 -6.30
N ILE A 26 15.32 0.35 -5.77
CA ILE A 26 15.28 1.71 -6.31
C ILE A 26 15.82 2.68 -5.27
N ASP A 27 16.86 3.43 -5.65
CA ASP A 27 17.38 4.50 -4.80
C ASP A 27 16.44 5.71 -4.82
N HIS A 28 16.61 6.63 -3.87
CA HIS A 28 15.77 7.81 -3.76
C HIS A 28 15.78 8.69 -5.03
N ARG A 29 16.91 8.81 -5.73
CA ARG A 29 17.01 9.65 -6.94
C ARG A 29 16.26 9.00 -8.10
N ASP A 30 16.34 7.68 -8.22
CA ASP A 30 15.63 6.91 -9.24
C ASP A 30 14.12 6.91 -8.96
N PHE A 31 13.71 6.83 -7.69
CA PHE A 31 12.31 6.95 -7.29
C PHE A 31 11.73 8.32 -7.69
N ILE A 32 12.41 9.42 -7.34
CA ILE A 32 11.95 10.80 -7.63
C ILE A 32 11.83 11.07 -9.15
N LYS A 33 12.60 10.38 -9.98
CA LYS A 33 12.54 10.52 -11.45
C LYS A 33 11.50 9.61 -12.10
N ASN A 34 10.99 8.61 -11.39
CA ASN A 34 10.09 7.61 -11.94
C ASN A 34 8.65 7.81 -11.45
N HIS A 35 7.88 8.60 -12.19
CA HIS A 35 6.47 8.90 -11.87
C HIS A 35 5.59 7.64 -11.83
N LEU A 36 5.86 6.64 -12.67
CA LEU A 36 5.05 5.41 -12.67
C LEU A 36 5.14 4.67 -11.32
N ILE A 37 6.33 4.63 -10.72
CA ILE A 37 6.55 4.00 -9.43
C ILE A 37 5.96 4.85 -8.31
N GLN A 38 6.08 6.17 -8.40
CA GLN A 38 5.44 7.09 -7.44
C GLN A 38 3.91 6.93 -7.45
N ASP A 39 3.30 6.93 -8.63
CA ASP A 39 1.85 6.75 -8.80
C ASP A 39 1.40 5.37 -8.27
N GLY A 40 2.21 4.34 -8.50
CA GLY A 40 1.99 3.00 -7.96
C GLY A 40 2.00 2.96 -6.42
N VAL A 41 2.98 3.62 -5.80
CA VAL A 41 3.07 3.73 -4.33
C VAL A 41 1.93 4.55 -3.76
N ILE A 42 1.62 5.71 -4.34
CA ILE A 42 0.50 6.57 -3.94
C ILE A 42 -0.81 5.77 -3.97
N ARG A 43 -1.03 4.99 -5.05
CA ARG A 43 -2.22 4.16 -5.18
C ARG A 43 -2.34 3.09 -4.09
N GLN A 44 -1.23 2.44 -3.71
CA GLN A 44 -1.27 1.47 -2.62
C GLN A 44 -1.55 2.14 -1.26
N ILE A 45 -1.02 3.36 -1.03
CA ILE A 45 -1.32 4.15 0.18
C ILE A 45 -2.82 4.50 0.25
N GLU A 46 -3.45 4.87 -0.86
CA GLU A 46 -4.90 5.09 -0.91
C GLU A 46 -5.70 3.84 -0.51
N ILE A 47 -5.31 2.67 -1.02
CA ILE A 47 -5.95 1.37 -0.70
C ILE A 47 -5.82 1.08 0.80
N ILE A 48 -4.63 1.32 1.38
CA ILE A 48 -4.41 1.18 2.83
C ILE A 48 -5.36 2.10 3.60
N GLY A 49 -5.46 3.36 3.20
CA GLY A 49 -6.34 4.34 3.85
C GLY A 49 -7.83 3.98 3.74
N GLU A 50 -8.27 3.45 2.60
CA GLU A 50 -9.64 2.98 2.40
C GLU A 50 -9.96 1.77 3.28
N ALA A 51 -9.06 0.77 3.31
CA ALA A 51 -9.23 -0.42 4.13
C ALA A 51 -9.20 -0.08 5.64
N ALA A 52 -8.32 0.82 6.07
CA ALA A 52 -8.22 1.26 7.46
C ALA A 52 -9.52 1.92 7.96
N LYS A 53 -10.20 2.72 7.12
CA LYS A 53 -11.50 3.33 7.44
C LYS A 53 -12.63 2.32 7.66
N ARG A 54 -12.45 1.07 7.22
CA ARG A 54 -13.46 0.01 7.30
C ARG A 54 -13.25 -0.94 8.49
N LEU A 55 -12.15 -0.79 9.22
CA LEU A 55 -11.89 -1.58 10.42
C LEU A 55 -12.91 -1.23 11.52
N SER A 56 -13.32 -2.25 12.26
CA SER A 56 -14.17 -2.09 13.42
C SER A 56 -13.41 -1.35 14.54
N ASN A 57 -14.08 -0.41 15.21
CA ASN A 57 -13.58 0.28 16.41
C ASN A 57 -13.59 -0.63 17.65
#